data_AF-A0A2V6QC78-F1
#
_entry.id   AF-A0A2V6QC78-F1
#
_cell.length_a   1.000
_cell.length_b   1.000
_cell.length_c   1.000
_cell.angle_alpha   90.00
_cell.angle_beta   90.00
_cell.angle_gamma   90.00
#
_symmetry.space_group_name_H-M   'P 1'
#
loop_
_entity.id
_entity.type
_entity.pdbx_description
1 polymer ?
#
loop_
_entity_poly.entity_id
_entity_poly.type
_entity_poly.pdbx_seq_one_letter_code
_entity_poly.pdbx_strand_id
1 'polypeptide(L)'
;MRPSSRTFRTGSRGSATPGSWAPSSTCSWTGRARTRRSRGRAARPARRPRSTASSISATAPPSRRGTSRARASPRWKATSSSASGCSRPVSTTTRVALVIATVGGAGWAPVAPGTVASALTALLLWLVPFSRAGLVLFFVAVTLIGTWAAEHAERALGGKDPGAIVIDEVAGMTLSVLALPLTLPVLAVAFALFRVFDIVKPFPAGKAQALRGGAGVMVDDLIAGLYALAVVVVLRALVGWP
;
A
#
# COMPACT_ATOMS: atom_id res chain seq x y z
N MET A 1 19.18 -32.54 55.66
CA MET A 1 19.12 -32.90 54.23
C MET A 1 19.01 -31.62 53.41
N ARG A 2 19.84 -31.50 52.36
CA ARG A 2 20.08 -30.28 51.58
C ARG A 2 18.87 -29.90 50.69
N PRO A 3 18.59 -28.60 50.46
CA PRO A 3 17.58 -28.18 49.50
C PRO A 3 18.14 -28.24 48.06
N SER A 4 17.44 -28.91 47.15
CA SER A 4 17.76 -28.91 45.72
C SER A 4 17.09 -27.72 45.01
N SER A 5 17.90 -26.76 44.58
CA SER A 5 17.52 -25.65 43.72
C SER A 5 17.13 -26.16 42.32
N ARG A 6 15.87 -25.92 41.92
CA ARG A 6 15.44 -26.05 40.51
C ARG A 6 15.73 -24.74 39.79
N THR A 7 16.67 -24.80 38.86
CA THR A 7 17.01 -23.76 37.90
C THR A 7 15.93 -23.68 36.82
N PHE A 8 15.17 -22.58 36.80
CA PHE A 8 14.28 -22.25 35.70
C PHE A 8 15.00 -21.29 34.75
N ARG A 9 15.28 -21.76 33.52
CA ARG A 9 15.85 -20.97 32.42
C ARG A 9 14.79 -19.99 31.93
N THR A 10 14.90 -18.71 32.29
CA THR A 10 14.12 -17.64 31.67
C THR A 10 14.79 -17.23 30.36
N GLY A 11 14.09 -17.46 29.25
CA GLY A 11 14.51 -17.04 27.92
C GLY A 11 14.66 -15.53 27.82
N SER A 12 15.77 -15.10 27.23
CA SER A 12 16.08 -13.74 26.83
C SER A 12 15.02 -13.22 25.85
N ARG A 13 14.15 -12.32 26.30
CA ARG A 13 13.35 -11.47 25.42
C ARG A 13 14.29 -10.42 24.83
N GLY A 14 14.59 -10.57 23.53
CA GLY A 14 15.28 -9.57 22.75
C GLY A 14 14.44 -8.29 22.69
N SER A 15 14.98 -7.22 23.25
CA SER A 15 14.55 -5.85 23.06
C SER A 15 14.78 -5.43 21.61
N ALA A 16 13.71 -5.32 20.82
CA ALA A 16 13.76 -4.68 19.52
C ALA A 16 13.75 -3.16 19.73
N THR A 17 14.90 -2.52 19.55
CA THR A 17 15.02 -1.07 19.46
C THR A 17 14.50 -0.60 18.09
N PRO A 18 13.78 0.52 17.99
CA PRO A 18 13.41 1.10 16.70
C PRO A 18 14.66 1.63 15.99
N GLY A 19 14.88 1.15 14.77
CA GLY A 19 16.04 1.47 13.95
C GLY A 19 16.17 2.96 13.65
N SER A 20 17.26 3.53 14.11
CA SER A 20 17.82 4.81 13.69
C SER A 20 18.15 4.78 12.19
N TRP A 21 17.47 5.59 11.39
CA TRP A 21 17.88 5.87 10.01
C TRP A 21 19.00 6.92 10.03
N ALA A 22 20.25 6.45 10.05
CA ALA A 22 21.41 7.27 9.72
C ALA A 22 21.75 7.10 8.22
N PRO A 23 21.99 8.17 7.44
CA PRO A 23 22.35 8.05 6.04
C PRO A 23 23.82 7.59 5.92
N SER A 24 24.02 6.35 5.48
CA SER A 24 25.34 5.81 5.16
C SER A 24 25.90 6.45 3.88
N SER A 25 27.09 7.05 4.03
CA SER A 25 28.19 7.23 3.06
C SER A 25 27.84 7.33 1.56
N THR A 26 28.04 8.52 1.00
CA THR A 26 28.12 8.77 -0.44
C THR A 26 29.33 8.06 -1.06
N CYS A 27 29.10 7.16 -2.01
CA CYS A 27 30.14 6.52 -2.80
C CYS A 27 30.33 7.31 -4.11
N SER A 28 31.53 7.84 -4.34
CA SER A 28 31.90 8.61 -5.53
C SER A 28 32.03 7.67 -6.74
N TRP A 29 31.26 7.94 -7.80
CA TRP A 29 31.26 7.15 -9.02
C TRP A 29 32.23 7.75 -10.05
N THR A 30 33.42 7.17 -10.21
CA THR A 30 34.33 7.42 -11.32
C THR A 30 34.39 6.15 -12.19
N GLY A 31 33.66 6.12 -13.30
CA GLY A 31 33.62 4.91 -14.13
C GLY A 31 32.95 5.11 -15.49
N ARG A 32 33.75 5.57 -16.46
CA ARG A 32 33.38 5.69 -17.87
C ARG A 32 33.44 4.31 -18.56
N ALA A 33 32.64 4.15 -19.61
CA ALA A 33 32.67 3.10 -20.66
C ALA A 33 31.87 1.81 -20.33
N ARG A 34 31.23 1.13 -21.27
CA ARG A 34 31.45 1.03 -22.72
C ARG A 34 30.20 0.43 -23.37
N THR A 35 29.69 1.03 -24.44
CA THR A 35 28.59 0.48 -25.24
C THR A 35 29.09 -0.69 -26.08
N ARG A 36 28.46 -1.88 -25.95
CA ARG A 36 28.73 -3.02 -26.82
C ARG A 36 27.48 -3.37 -27.62
N ARG A 37 27.42 -2.83 -28.84
CA ARG A 37 26.52 -3.24 -29.92
C ARG A 37 26.82 -4.70 -30.28
N SER A 38 25.87 -5.61 -30.11
CA SER A 38 25.90 -6.94 -30.73
C SER A 38 25.11 -6.92 -32.04
N ARG A 39 25.80 -7.35 -33.09
CA ARG A 39 25.36 -7.44 -34.48
C ARG A 39 24.36 -8.58 -34.66
N GLY A 40 23.40 -8.39 -35.57
CA GLY A 40 22.44 -9.40 -35.99
C GLY A 40 23.03 -10.55 -36.82
N ARG A 41 22.20 -11.58 -36.98
CA ARG A 41 22.14 -12.59 -38.06
C ARG A 41 20.73 -13.17 -37.98
N ALA A 42 19.84 -12.81 -38.90
CA ALA A 42 19.61 -13.42 -40.21
C ALA A 42 18.71 -14.65 -40.13
N ALA A 43 17.63 -14.59 -40.91
CA ALA A 43 16.46 -15.46 -40.92
C ALA A 43 16.54 -16.60 -41.95
N ARG A 44 15.50 -17.45 -41.92
CA ARG A 44 14.91 -18.35 -42.96
C ARG A 44 15.16 -19.87 -42.79
N PRO A 45 14.32 -20.75 -43.39
CA PRO A 45 12.85 -20.73 -43.44
C PRO A 45 12.23 -22.13 -43.15
N ALA A 46 10.93 -22.25 -43.42
CA ALA A 46 9.97 -23.28 -43.00
C ALA A 46 9.82 -24.53 -43.91
N ARG A 47 8.92 -25.44 -43.47
CA ARG A 47 8.10 -26.47 -44.18
C ARG A 47 8.76 -27.87 -44.32
N ARG A 48 8.09 -29.03 -44.21
CA ARG A 48 6.65 -29.46 -44.14
C ARG A 48 6.58 -30.96 -43.65
N PRO A 49 5.40 -31.65 -43.59
CA PRO A 49 5.10 -32.75 -42.66
C PRO A 49 4.79 -34.12 -43.34
N ARG A 50 4.51 -35.16 -42.52
CA ARG A 50 3.47 -36.23 -42.64
C ARG A 50 3.94 -37.54 -41.97
N SER A 51 3.15 -38.07 -41.02
CA SER A 51 2.31 -39.30 -41.10
C SER A 51 3.11 -40.55 -40.73
N THR A 52 2.64 -41.61 -40.07
CA THR A 52 1.31 -42.20 -39.84
C THR A 52 1.41 -43.10 -38.59
N ALA A 53 0.26 -43.36 -37.97
CA ALA A 53 0.06 -44.34 -36.91
C ALA A 53 0.37 -45.79 -37.36
N SER A 54 0.65 -46.70 -36.41
CA SER A 54 -0.07 -47.98 -36.24
C SER A 54 0.43 -48.78 -35.02
N SER A 55 -0.56 -49.29 -34.29
CA SER A 55 -0.62 -50.30 -33.22
C SER A 55 0.36 -51.47 -33.23
N ILE A 56 0.61 -52.07 -32.04
CA ILE A 56 0.21 -53.45 -31.64
C ILE A 56 0.54 -53.70 -30.15
N SER A 57 -0.28 -54.54 -29.53
CA SER A 57 -0.48 -54.85 -28.11
C SER A 57 0.57 -55.72 -27.39
N ALA A 58 0.49 -55.63 -26.06
CA ALA A 58 0.45 -56.72 -25.05
C ALA A 58 1.74 -57.33 -24.45
N THR A 59 1.54 -57.69 -23.17
CA THR A 59 2.17 -58.73 -22.32
C THR A 59 3.33 -58.33 -21.39
N ALA A 60 3.09 -58.52 -20.09
CA ALA A 60 4.04 -58.52 -18.97
C ALA A 60 4.33 -59.98 -18.52
N PRO A 61 5.08 -60.23 -17.42
CA PRO A 61 6.48 -59.94 -17.08
C PRO A 61 7.28 -61.29 -16.91
N PRO A 62 8.58 -61.34 -16.49
CA PRO A 62 8.88 -61.35 -15.05
C PRO A 62 10.27 -60.80 -14.61
N SER A 63 10.37 -60.58 -13.30
CA SER A 63 11.53 -60.53 -12.39
C SER A 63 12.97 -60.53 -12.94
N ARG A 64 13.78 -59.56 -12.49
CA ARG A 64 15.22 -59.74 -12.22
C ARG A 64 15.72 -58.77 -11.16
N ARG A 65 16.36 -59.33 -10.13
CA ARG A 65 17.23 -58.66 -9.16
C ARG A 65 18.43 -58.06 -9.89
N GLY A 66 18.94 -56.92 -9.44
CA GLY A 66 20.31 -56.55 -9.78
C GLY A 66 20.62 -55.06 -9.78
N THR A 67 21.44 -54.67 -8.80
CA THR A 67 22.47 -53.65 -8.87
C THR A 67 22.07 -52.17 -8.74
N SER A 68 22.49 -51.64 -7.59
CA SER A 68 22.89 -50.27 -7.32
C SER A 68 23.42 -49.50 -8.54
N ARG A 69 22.74 -48.40 -8.88
CA ARG A 69 23.37 -47.25 -9.51
C ARG A 69 22.94 -46.00 -8.77
N ALA A 70 23.84 -45.49 -7.94
CA ALA A 70 23.76 -44.16 -7.37
C ALA A 70 23.58 -43.15 -8.53
N ARG A 71 22.40 -42.58 -8.63
CA ARG A 71 22.09 -41.51 -9.58
C ARG A 71 22.69 -40.24 -9.00
N ALA A 72 23.84 -39.82 -9.53
CA ALA A 72 24.44 -38.54 -9.20
C ALA A 72 23.40 -37.43 -9.45
N SER A 73 22.98 -36.75 -8.38
CA SER A 73 22.14 -35.56 -8.46
C SER A 73 22.89 -34.48 -9.25
N PRO A 74 22.26 -33.76 -10.20
CA PRO A 74 22.87 -32.60 -10.82
C PRO A 74 23.18 -31.58 -9.72
N ARG A 75 24.47 -31.37 -9.47
CA ARG A 75 24.97 -30.31 -8.60
C ARG A 75 24.63 -28.99 -9.29
N TRP A 76 23.45 -28.44 -8.99
CA TRP A 76 23.10 -27.08 -9.35
C TRP A 76 24.16 -26.18 -8.74
N LYS A 77 25.06 -25.67 -9.58
CA LYS A 77 25.97 -24.60 -9.17
C LYS A 77 25.08 -23.41 -8.89
N ALA A 78 24.83 -23.16 -7.60
CA ALA A 78 24.31 -21.90 -7.13
C ALA A 78 25.29 -20.83 -7.60
N THR A 79 25.00 -20.20 -8.74
CA THR A 79 25.59 -18.92 -9.08
C THR A 79 25.04 -17.96 -8.05
N SER A 80 25.79 -17.76 -6.97
CA SER A 80 25.61 -16.65 -6.07
C SER A 80 25.92 -15.37 -6.86
N SER A 81 24.94 -14.90 -7.62
CA SER A 81 24.89 -13.51 -8.05
C SER A 81 24.70 -12.71 -6.77
N SER A 82 25.83 -12.31 -6.19
CA SER A 82 25.95 -11.21 -5.25
C SER A 82 25.32 -10.00 -5.92
N ALA A 83 24.01 -9.86 -5.76
CA ALA A 83 23.30 -8.63 -6.05
C ALA A 83 23.73 -7.67 -4.96
N SER A 84 24.81 -6.93 -5.24
CA SER A 84 25.18 -5.72 -4.54
C SER A 84 23.97 -4.78 -4.58
N GLY A 85 23.13 -4.90 -3.54
CA GLY A 85 21.93 -4.11 -3.33
C GLY A 85 22.29 -2.66 -3.05
N CYS A 86 22.59 -1.92 -4.11
CA CYS A 86 22.64 -0.48 -4.04
C CYS A 86 21.19 0.01 -4.14
N SER A 87 20.53 0.19 -2.99
CA SER A 87 19.22 0.81 -2.92
C SER A 87 19.33 2.20 -3.54
N ARG A 88 18.67 2.42 -4.68
CA ARG A 88 18.65 3.74 -5.30
C ARG A 88 18.08 4.75 -4.29
N PRO A 89 18.69 5.94 -4.14
CA PRO A 89 18.15 6.95 -3.25
C PRO A 89 16.74 7.33 -3.70
N VAL A 90 15.80 7.34 -2.75
CA VAL A 90 14.40 7.72 -3.00
C VAL A 90 14.36 9.16 -3.50
N SER A 91 13.74 9.37 -4.68
CA SER A 91 13.62 10.67 -5.33
C SER A 91 12.98 11.72 -4.40
N THR A 92 13.39 12.98 -4.50
CA THR A 92 12.80 14.10 -3.74
C THR A 92 11.29 14.17 -3.94
N THR A 93 10.80 13.94 -5.16
CA THR A 93 9.36 13.89 -5.47
C THR A 93 8.64 12.84 -4.63
N THR A 94 9.24 11.66 -4.49
CA THR A 94 8.67 10.57 -3.69
C THR A 94 8.66 10.93 -2.21
N ARG A 95 9.70 11.60 -1.70
CA ARG A 95 9.72 12.07 -0.30
C ARG A 95 8.61 13.07 -0.02
N VAL A 96 8.44 14.05 -0.91
CA VAL A 96 7.36 15.05 -0.80
C VAL A 96 5.99 14.38 -0.85
N ALA A 97 5.79 13.46 -1.81
CA ALA A 97 4.55 12.70 -1.92
C ALA A 97 4.26 11.87 -0.66
N LEU A 98 5.26 11.21 -0.06
CA LEU A 98 5.08 10.45 1.18
C LEU A 98 4.68 11.36 2.35
N VAL A 99 5.30 12.53 2.49
CA VAL A 99 4.91 13.49 3.55
C VAL A 99 3.46 13.93 3.38
N ILE A 100 3.04 14.22 2.15
CA ILE A 100 1.65 14.63 1.87
C ILE A 100 0.69 13.46 2.10
N ALA A 101 0.97 12.29 1.50
CA ALA A 101 0.11 11.11 1.58
C ALA A 101 -0.08 10.62 3.01
N THR A 102 0.94 10.75 3.86
CA THR A 102 0.86 10.39 5.29
C THR A 102 0.39 11.54 6.20
N VAL A 103 -0.02 12.68 5.62
CA VAL A 103 -0.50 13.87 6.35
C VAL A 103 0.53 14.31 7.41
N GLY A 104 1.76 14.57 6.97
CA GLY A 104 2.85 15.00 7.84
C GLY A 104 3.33 13.93 8.84
N GLY A 105 2.87 12.68 8.69
CA GLY A 105 3.27 11.54 9.51
C GLY A 105 2.15 10.93 10.37
N ALA A 106 0.92 11.46 10.31
CA ALA A 106 -0.26 10.85 10.94
C ALA A 106 -0.50 9.41 10.45
N GLY A 107 -0.19 9.13 9.18
CA GLY A 107 -0.25 7.78 8.59
C GLY A 107 0.68 6.76 9.23
N TRP A 108 1.66 7.19 10.03
CA TRP A 108 2.55 6.30 10.78
C TRP A 108 2.08 6.02 12.20
N ALA A 109 0.87 6.46 12.57
CA ALA A 109 0.31 6.14 13.87
C ALA A 109 0.23 4.60 14.04
N PRO A 110 0.64 4.07 15.21
CA PRO A 110 0.74 2.62 15.42
C PRO A 110 -0.62 1.92 15.43
N VAL A 111 -1.70 2.66 15.69
CA VAL A 111 -3.05 2.14 15.81
C VAL A 111 -4.00 3.07 15.06
N ALA A 112 -4.81 2.49 14.16
CA ALA A 112 -5.86 3.17 13.40
C ALA A 112 -5.43 4.52 12.78
N PRO A 113 -4.41 4.53 11.90
CA PRO A 113 -3.89 5.76 11.29
C PRO A 113 -4.97 6.59 10.58
N GLY A 114 -5.95 5.96 9.91
CA GLY A 114 -7.08 6.66 9.30
C GLY A 114 -7.95 7.42 10.31
N THR A 115 -8.22 6.82 11.48
CA THR A 115 -8.92 7.49 12.59
C THR A 115 -8.14 8.69 13.10
N VAL A 116 -6.81 8.58 13.23
CA VAL A 116 -5.95 9.68 13.66
C VAL A 116 -6.00 10.82 12.64
N ALA A 117 -5.87 10.54 11.34
CA ALA A 117 -5.94 11.54 10.28
C ALA A 117 -7.32 12.23 10.22
N SER A 118 -8.40 11.45 10.31
CA SER A 118 -9.78 11.96 10.37
C SER A 118 -10.00 12.87 11.59
N ALA A 119 -9.52 12.48 12.76
CA ALA A 119 -9.66 13.26 13.99
C ALA A 119 -8.85 14.56 13.95
N LEU A 120 -7.61 14.50 13.44
CA LEU A 120 -6.78 15.69 13.19
C LEU A 120 -7.45 16.63 12.18
N THR A 121 -8.10 16.09 11.14
CA THR A 121 -8.86 16.89 10.17
C THR A 121 -10.05 17.56 10.83
N ALA A 122 -10.86 16.83 11.62
CA ALA A 122 -11.98 17.41 12.35
C ALA A 122 -11.53 18.52 13.31
N LEU A 123 -10.40 18.32 14.01
CA LEU A 123 -9.79 19.33 14.88
C LEU A 123 -9.34 20.56 14.09
N LEU A 124 -8.67 20.38 12.94
CA LEU A 124 -8.26 21.47 12.06
C LEU A 124 -9.47 22.29 11.59
N LEU A 125 -10.54 21.62 11.14
CA LEU A 125 -11.77 22.26 10.67
C LEU A 125 -12.49 23.03 11.77
N TRP A 126 -12.37 22.59 13.02
CA TRP A 126 -12.91 23.33 14.16
C TRP A 126 -12.08 24.57 14.52
N LEU A 127 -10.75 24.45 14.51
CA LEU A 127 -9.85 25.52 14.95
C LEU A 127 -9.66 26.62 13.91
N VAL A 128 -9.68 26.27 12.62
CA VAL A 128 -9.44 27.22 11.53
C VAL A 128 -10.77 27.80 11.06
N PRO A 129 -10.97 29.13 11.10
CA PRO A 129 -12.20 29.78 10.68
C PRO A 129 -12.28 29.87 9.15
N PHE A 130 -12.51 28.74 8.49
CA PHE A 130 -12.65 28.71 7.04
C PHE A 130 -13.88 29.51 6.59
N SER A 131 -13.70 30.41 5.61
CA SER A 131 -14.81 30.89 4.81
C SER A 131 -15.36 29.74 3.95
N ARG A 132 -16.61 29.84 3.48
CA ARG A 132 -17.20 28.82 2.59
C ARG A 132 -16.33 28.58 1.34
N ALA A 133 -15.87 29.65 0.70
CA ALA A 133 -14.97 29.55 -0.45
C ALA A 133 -13.60 28.95 -0.07
N GLY A 134 -13.06 29.31 1.10
CA GLY A 134 -11.81 28.77 1.61
C GLY A 134 -11.88 27.26 1.87
N LEU A 135 -12.99 26.78 2.45
CA LEU A 135 -13.21 25.35 2.70
C LEU A 135 -13.32 24.55 1.39
N VAL A 136 -14.06 25.07 0.41
CA VAL A 136 -14.16 24.45 -0.92
C VAL A 136 -12.81 24.40 -1.61
N LEU A 137 -12.03 25.49 -1.56
CA LEU A 137 -10.68 25.53 -2.12
C LEU A 137 -9.75 24.54 -1.42
N PHE A 138 -9.81 24.45 -0.09
CA PHE A 138 -9.06 23.49 0.70
C PHE A 138 -9.41 22.05 0.28
N PHE A 139 -10.70 21.71 0.21
CA PHE A 139 -11.18 20.41 -0.24
C PHE A 139 -10.67 20.05 -1.65
N VAL A 140 -10.78 20.97 -2.61
CA VAL A 140 -10.31 20.75 -3.98
C VAL A 140 -8.79 20.57 -4.01
N ALA A 141 -8.04 21.40 -3.28
CA ALA A 141 -6.59 21.31 -3.21
C ALA A 141 -6.13 19.97 -2.61
N VAL A 142 -6.69 19.58 -1.46
CA VAL A 142 -6.41 18.29 -0.82
C VAL A 142 -6.75 17.12 -1.74
N THR A 143 -7.88 17.18 -2.44
CA THR A 143 -8.29 16.11 -3.35
C THR A 143 -7.32 15.96 -4.52
N LEU A 144 -6.97 17.06 -5.19
CA LEU A 144 -6.09 17.03 -6.37
C LEU A 144 -4.64 16.67 -6.01
N ILE A 145 -4.07 17.34 -5.00
CA ILE A 145 -2.70 17.11 -4.54
C ILE A 145 -2.61 15.74 -3.86
N GLY A 146 -3.63 15.36 -3.08
CA GLY A 146 -3.72 14.07 -2.41
C GLY A 146 -3.79 12.91 -3.39
N THR A 147 -4.58 13.01 -4.46
CA THR A 147 -4.61 11.98 -5.53
C THR A 147 -3.23 11.77 -6.14
N TRP A 148 -2.53 12.87 -6.46
CA TRP A 148 -1.16 12.81 -6.97
C TRP A 148 -0.18 12.19 -5.95
N ALA A 149 -0.28 12.59 -4.68
CA ALA A 149 0.60 12.11 -3.62
C ALA A 149 0.38 10.63 -3.32
N ALA A 150 -0.89 10.20 -3.24
CA ALA A 150 -1.29 8.81 -3.03
C ALA A 150 -0.74 7.91 -4.15
N GLU A 151 -0.85 8.33 -5.42
CA GLU A 151 -0.29 7.59 -6.56
C GLU A 151 1.23 7.36 -6.42
N HIS A 152 1.97 8.39 -6.01
CA HIS A 152 3.42 8.30 -5.85
C HIS A 152 3.81 7.50 -4.59
N ALA A 153 3.04 7.63 -3.52
CA ALA A 153 3.24 6.92 -2.26
C ALA A 153 2.94 5.42 -2.41
N GLU A 154 1.87 5.04 -3.11
CA GLU A 154 1.50 3.64 -3.38
C GLU A 154 2.64 2.91 -4.10
N ARG A 155 3.19 3.54 -5.14
CA ARG A 155 4.35 3.01 -5.89
C ARG A 155 5.61 2.90 -5.03
N ALA A 156 5.80 3.81 -4.08
CA ALA A 156 6.98 3.86 -3.24
C ALA A 156 6.93 2.87 -2.06
N LEU A 157 5.75 2.69 -1.46
CA LEU A 157 5.54 1.80 -0.33
C LEU A 157 5.36 0.34 -0.75
N GLY A 158 5.03 0.09 -2.02
CA GLY A 158 5.00 -1.26 -2.57
C GLY A 158 3.84 -2.07 -2.00
N GLY A 159 2.64 -1.81 -2.49
CA GLY A 159 1.41 -2.50 -2.11
C GLY A 159 0.22 -1.77 -2.71
N LYS A 160 -0.89 -2.48 -2.92
CA LYS A 160 -2.15 -1.80 -3.26
C LYS A 160 -2.70 -1.20 -1.98
N ASP A 161 -2.93 0.11 -1.99
CA ASP A 161 -3.52 0.85 -0.87
C ASP A 161 -2.82 0.63 0.50
N PRO A 162 -1.57 1.09 0.68
CA PRO A 162 -0.89 1.02 1.96
C PRO A 162 -1.62 1.85 3.00
N GLY A 163 -1.99 1.25 4.15
CA GLY A 163 -2.70 1.96 5.24
C GLY A 163 -1.97 3.13 5.90
N ALA A 164 -0.77 3.49 5.43
CA ALA A 164 -0.08 4.72 5.80
C ALA A 164 -0.50 5.93 4.93
N ILE A 165 -1.11 5.70 3.77
CA ILE A 165 -1.75 6.74 2.97
C ILE A 165 -3.06 7.07 3.66
N VAL A 166 -3.18 8.30 4.15
CA VAL A 166 -4.34 8.79 4.93
C VAL A 166 -4.76 10.20 4.48
N ILE A 167 -4.37 10.62 3.27
CA ILE A 167 -4.72 11.93 2.70
C ILE A 167 -6.15 11.92 2.12
N ASP A 168 -6.60 10.75 1.71
CA ASP A 168 -7.99 10.38 1.42
C ASP A 168 -8.91 10.65 2.62
N GLU A 169 -8.47 10.31 3.83
CA GLU A 169 -9.21 10.56 5.07
C GLU A 169 -9.46 12.05 5.30
N VAL A 170 -8.47 12.89 4.96
CA VAL A 170 -8.59 14.36 5.04
C VAL A 170 -9.63 14.85 4.03
N ALA A 171 -9.59 14.33 2.81
CA ALA A 171 -10.53 14.70 1.75
C ALA A 171 -11.97 14.26 2.09
N GLY A 172 -12.16 13.00 2.50
CA GLY A 172 -13.44 12.43 2.88
C GLY A 172 -14.06 13.11 4.11
N MET A 173 -13.27 13.32 5.17
CA MET A 173 -13.71 14.05 6.35
C MET A 173 -14.09 15.50 6.03
N THR A 174 -13.31 16.19 5.20
CA THR A 174 -13.65 17.56 4.76
C THR A 174 -14.95 17.59 3.96
N LEU A 175 -15.14 16.62 3.05
CA LEU A 175 -16.37 16.51 2.26
C LEU A 175 -17.60 16.27 3.14
N SER A 176 -17.47 15.49 4.21
CA SER A 176 -18.56 15.17 5.14
C SER A 176 -19.22 16.40 5.78
N VAL A 177 -18.51 17.54 5.81
CA VAL A 177 -18.98 18.80 6.40
C VAL A 177 -18.95 19.99 5.44
N LEU A 178 -18.68 19.76 4.15
CA LEU A 178 -18.43 20.82 3.17
C LEU A 178 -19.54 21.89 3.11
N ALA A 179 -20.80 21.46 3.25
CA ALA A 179 -21.98 22.32 3.24
C ALA A 179 -22.57 22.61 4.64
N LEU A 180 -21.90 22.20 5.71
CA LEU A 180 -22.39 22.25 7.08
C LEU A 180 -21.67 23.32 7.90
N PRO A 181 -22.25 23.82 9.01
CA PRO A 181 -21.51 24.66 9.95
C PRO A 181 -20.47 23.81 10.70
N LEU A 182 -19.27 24.35 10.90
CA LEU A 182 -18.14 23.63 11.54
C LEU A 182 -18.22 23.71 13.08
N THR A 183 -19.38 23.39 13.65
CA THR A 183 -19.56 23.33 15.12
C THR A 183 -19.12 21.96 15.64
N LEU A 184 -18.70 21.89 16.91
CA LEU A 184 -18.27 20.63 17.53
C LEU A 184 -19.30 19.49 17.41
N PRO A 185 -20.61 19.69 17.66
CA PRO A 185 -21.58 18.61 17.53
C PRO A 185 -21.70 18.09 16.09
N VAL A 186 -21.68 18.99 15.10
CA VAL A 186 -21.75 18.61 13.68
C VAL A 186 -20.51 17.84 13.28
N LEU A 187 -19.33 18.32 13.64
CA LEU A 187 -18.06 17.65 13.36
C LEU A 187 -17.99 16.28 14.03
N ALA A 188 -18.47 16.13 15.27
CA ALA A 188 -18.48 14.85 15.98
C ALA A 188 -19.40 13.83 15.30
N VAL A 189 -20.62 14.24 14.91
CA VAL A 189 -21.57 13.36 14.20
C VAL A 189 -21.06 13.02 12.80
N ALA A 190 -20.58 14.01 12.06
CA ALA A 190 -20.02 13.80 10.73
C ALA A 190 -18.78 12.88 10.76
N PHE A 191 -17.89 13.05 11.74
CA PHE A 191 -16.74 12.18 11.97
C PHE A 191 -17.18 10.74 12.23
N ALA A 192 -18.14 10.53 13.14
CA ALA A 192 -18.63 9.20 13.45
C ALA A 192 -19.27 8.53 12.21
N LEU A 193 -20.12 9.24 11.48
CA LEU A 193 -20.76 8.72 10.27
C LEU A 193 -19.75 8.44 9.16
N PHE A 194 -18.81 9.36 8.92
CA PHE A 194 -17.75 9.18 7.95
C PHE A 194 -16.95 7.91 8.24
N ARG A 195 -16.53 7.70 9.49
CA ARG A 195 -15.81 6.49 9.88
C ARG A 195 -16.62 5.22 9.72
N VAL A 196 -17.91 5.25 10.04
CA VAL A 196 -18.81 4.11 9.80
C VAL A 196 -18.87 3.81 8.30
N PHE A 197 -19.05 4.82 7.45
CA PHE A 197 -19.15 4.61 6.00
C PHE A 197 -17.83 4.21 5.34
N ASP A 198 -16.69 4.73 5.81
CA ASP A 198 -15.38 4.32 5.31
C ASP A 198 -15.03 2.87 5.74
N ILE A 199 -15.43 2.44 6.94
CA ILE A 199 -15.19 1.05 7.37
C ILE A 199 -16.13 0.07 6.64
N VAL A 200 -17.41 0.44 6.49
CA VAL A 200 -18.44 -0.43 5.89
C VAL A 200 -18.34 -0.45 4.35
N LYS A 201 -17.91 0.65 3.74
CA LYS A 201 -17.85 0.89 2.28
C LYS A 201 -19.12 0.44 1.53
N PRO A 202 -20.31 0.98 1.87
CA PRO A 202 -21.54 0.58 1.18
C PRO A 202 -21.49 0.98 -0.30
N PHE A 203 -22.08 0.14 -1.15
CA PHE A 203 -22.15 0.38 -2.59
C PHE A 203 -22.67 1.79 -2.92
N PRO A 204 -22.09 2.53 -3.89
CA PRO A 204 -20.94 2.23 -4.77
C PRO A 204 -19.51 2.28 -4.21
N ALA A 205 -19.24 2.68 -2.97
CA ALA A 205 -17.87 2.88 -2.46
C ALA A 205 -16.97 1.66 -2.69
N GLY A 206 -17.42 0.45 -2.33
CA GLY A 206 -16.64 -0.78 -2.56
C GLY A 206 -16.33 -1.12 -4.03
N LYS A 207 -17.00 -0.51 -5.03
CA LYS A 207 -16.65 -0.70 -6.45
C LYS A 207 -15.55 0.25 -6.92
N ALA A 208 -15.34 1.38 -6.25
CA ALA A 208 -14.28 2.33 -6.59
C ALA A 208 -12.87 1.73 -6.35
N GLN A 209 -12.75 0.72 -5.49
CA GLN A 209 -11.57 -0.15 -5.36
C GLN A 209 -11.12 -0.85 -6.67
N ALA A 210 -11.97 -0.91 -7.70
CA ALA A 210 -11.58 -1.40 -9.02
C ALA A 210 -10.68 -0.41 -9.77
N LEU A 211 -10.73 0.87 -9.41
CA LEU A 211 -9.77 1.87 -9.88
C LEU A 211 -8.40 1.55 -9.28
N ARG A 212 -7.36 1.76 -10.08
CA ARG A 212 -5.97 1.53 -9.68
C ARG A 212 -5.33 2.86 -9.33
N GLY A 213 -4.36 2.83 -8.43
CA GLY A 213 -3.59 4.01 -8.10
C GLY A 213 -4.26 4.91 -7.07
N GLY A 214 -3.73 6.13 -6.94
CA GLY A 214 -4.21 7.13 -5.99
C GLY A 214 -5.67 7.53 -6.21
N ALA A 215 -6.20 7.40 -7.43
CA ALA A 215 -7.61 7.70 -7.70
C ALA A 215 -8.57 6.71 -7.01
N GLY A 216 -8.22 5.43 -6.91
CA GLY A 216 -9.08 4.46 -6.22
C GLY A 216 -9.15 4.73 -4.72
N VAL A 217 -8.00 4.99 -4.11
CA VAL A 217 -7.86 5.33 -2.69
C VAL A 217 -8.70 6.57 -2.35
N MET A 218 -8.53 7.66 -3.10
CA MET A 218 -9.26 8.90 -2.82
C MET A 218 -10.78 8.77 -3.05
N VAL A 219 -11.22 8.06 -4.09
CA VAL A 219 -12.66 8.02 -4.44
C VAL A 219 -13.47 7.24 -3.42
N ASP A 220 -12.93 6.16 -2.84
CA ASP A 220 -13.59 5.38 -1.79
C ASP A 220 -14.02 6.27 -0.62
N ASP A 221 -13.09 7.05 -0.08
CA ASP A 221 -13.30 7.95 1.07
C ASP A 221 -14.15 9.17 0.71
N LEU A 222 -14.04 9.68 -0.51
CA LEU A 222 -14.92 10.75 -0.99
C LEU A 222 -16.38 10.28 -1.05
N ILE A 223 -16.63 9.03 -1.47
CA ILE A 223 -17.98 8.47 -1.45
C ILE A 223 -18.48 8.33 0.00
N ALA A 224 -17.64 7.83 0.91
CA ALA A 224 -17.98 7.76 2.34
C ALA A 224 -18.28 9.14 2.94
N GLY A 225 -17.48 10.16 2.61
CA GLY A 225 -17.70 11.56 2.99
C GLY A 225 -19.02 12.11 2.45
N LEU A 226 -19.37 11.80 1.20
CA LEU A 226 -20.64 12.21 0.60
C LEU A 226 -21.84 11.58 1.32
N TYR A 227 -21.76 10.30 1.72
CA TYR A 227 -22.81 9.67 2.52
C TYR A 227 -22.98 10.32 3.88
N ALA A 228 -21.87 10.59 4.58
CA ALA A 228 -21.90 11.28 5.86
C ALA A 228 -22.56 12.66 5.71
N LEU A 229 -22.16 13.45 4.71
CA LEU A 229 -22.76 14.75 4.42
C LEU A 229 -24.28 14.64 4.20
N ALA A 230 -24.71 13.71 3.33
CA ALA A 230 -26.12 13.54 3.01
C ALA A 230 -26.95 13.19 4.26
N VAL A 231 -26.46 12.27 5.10
CA VAL A 231 -27.14 11.87 6.33
C VAL A 231 -27.23 13.03 7.32
N VAL A 232 -26.15 13.79 7.53
CA VAL A 232 -26.18 14.93 8.46
C VAL A 232 -27.10 16.04 7.96
N VAL A 233 -27.09 16.33 6.66
CA VAL A 233 -28.03 17.32 6.06
C VAL A 233 -29.47 16.90 6.30
N VAL A 234 -29.82 15.64 6.03
CA VAL A 234 -31.18 15.11 6.27
C VAL A 234 -31.55 15.17 7.75
N LEU A 235 -30.65 14.73 8.63
CA LEU A 235 -30.88 14.77 10.08
C LEU A 235 -31.18 16.19 10.56
N ARG A 236 -30.40 17.18 10.10
CA ARG A 236 -30.61 18.59 10.44
C ARG A 236 -31.94 19.11 9.89
N ALA A 237 -32.30 18.74 8.67
CA ALA A 237 -33.56 19.14 8.05
C ALA A 237 -34.78 18.57 8.78
N LEU A 238 -34.68 17.34 9.32
CA LEU A 238 -35.77 16.69 10.04
C LEU A 238 -35.90 17.13 11.51
N VAL A 239 -34.77 17.35 12.18
CA VAL A 239 -34.73 17.57 13.64
C VAL A 239 -34.51 19.05 14.00
N GLY A 240 -34.17 19.90 13.04
CA GLY A 240 -33.85 21.31 13.29
C GLY A 240 -32.53 21.50 14.07
N TRP A 241 -31.63 20.51 14.01
CA TRP A 241 -30.38 20.53 14.76
C TRP A 241 -29.44 21.64 14.27
N PRO A 242 -28.80 22.40 15.20
CA PRO A 242 -27.96 23.57 14.89
C PRO A 242 -26.68 23.21 14.14
#